data_AF-F4L540-F1
#
_entry.id   AF-F4L540-F1
#
_cell.length_a   1.000
_cell.length_b   1.000
_cell.length_c   1.000
_cell.angle_alpha   90.00
_cell.angle_beta   90.00
_cell.angle_gamma   90.00
#
_symmetry.space_group_name_H-M   'P 1'
#
loop_
_entity.id
_entity.type
_entity.pdbx_description
1 polymer ?
#
loop_
_entity_poly.entity_id
_entity_poly.type
_entity_poly.pdbx_seq_one_letter_code
_entity_poly.pdbx_strand_id
1 'polypeptide(L)'
;MQKSLKALFGIHHGLDEKSVDFLTQALEKNNLPGFDYIEFKQSIGNQVSLGIDEPTMFKSAFATAATVGLTKEKLLKTADHYKKILTNEKTQFDAALQKQVDQRVRSKQVEVEKLRKQIEEYQAKIKELEGKISAAQTTIDQADDLIQGALEKIESTKDGFEATLRALMNEIDRDILNIQQYL
;
A
#
# COMPACT_ATOMS: atom_id res chain seq x y z
N MET A 1 37.83 -3.01 -19.52
CA MET A 1 37.97 -1.54 -19.34
C MET A 1 36.98 -1.02 -18.30
N GLN A 2 35.99 -1.80 -17.88
CA GLN A 2 35.02 -1.47 -16.84
C GLN A 2 35.60 -0.92 -15.53
N LYS A 3 36.60 -1.63 -14.95
CA LYS A 3 37.23 -1.21 -13.70
C LYS A 3 37.99 0.12 -13.83
N SER A 4 38.55 0.41 -15.01
CA SER A 4 39.22 1.69 -15.26
C SER A 4 38.23 2.83 -15.47
N LEU A 5 37.06 2.60 -16.06
CA LEU A 5 36.00 3.62 -16.19
C LEU A 5 35.34 3.97 -14.85
N LYS A 6 35.08 2.97 -14.01
CA LYS A 6 34.59 3.21 -12.64
C LYS A 6 35.59 4.02 -11.82
N ALA A 7 36.88 3.72 -11.95
CA ALA A 7 37.94 4.55 -11.35
C ALA A 7 38.02 5.94 -11.99
N LEU A 8 37.74 6.08 -13.29
CA LEU A 8 37.85 7.37 -13.99
C LEU A 8 36.73 8.36 -13.62
N PHE A 9 35.51 7.85 -13.42
CA PHE A 9 34.31 8.66 -13.22
C PHE A 9 33.71 8.52 -11.81
N GLY A 10 34.10 7.52 -11.03
CA GLY A 10 33.51 7.17 -9.73
C GLY A 10 34.25 7.69 -8.49
N ILE A 11 35.31 8.49 -8.65
CA ILE A 11 36.11 9.02 -7.52
C ILE A 11 35.37 10.12 -6.73
N HIS A 12 34.22 10.60 -7.20
CA HIS A 12 33.46 11.63 -6.49
C HIS A 12 32.66 11.06 -5.31
N HIS A 13 32.88 11.61 -4.11
CA HIS A 13 32.06 11.31 -2.94
C HIS A 13 30.57 11.62 -3.22
N GLY A 14 29.69 10.66 -2.92
CA GLY A 14 28.22 10.83 -3.02
C GLY A 14 27.54 10.21 -4.24
N LEU A 15 28.27 9.47 -5.08
CA LEU A 15 27.67 8.76 -6.22
C LEU A 15 27.06 7.41 -5.79
N ASP A 16 25.87 7.09 -6.31
CA ASP A 16 25.23 5.78 -6.15
C ASP A 16 25.97 4.70 -6.95
N GLU A 17 26.42 3.65 -6.27
CA GLU A 17 27.29 2.62 -6.87
C GLU A 17 26.63 1.90 -8.04
N LYS A 18 25.32 1.62 -7.96
CA LYS A 18 24.60 0.95 -9.04
C LYS A 18 24.46 1.84 -10.26
N SER A 19 24.19 3.12 -10.04
CA SER A 19 24.12 4.13 -11.11
C SER A 19 25.48 4.29 -11.79
N VAL A 20 26.56 4.32 -11.02
CA VAL A 20 27.93 4.35 -11.56
C VAL A 20 28.21 3.10 -12.38
N ASP A 21 27.89 1.91 -11.86
CA ASP A 21 28.10 0.65 -12.58
C ASP A 21 27.29 0.58 -13.87
N PHE A 22 26.03 1.02 -13.85
CA PHE A 22 25.16 1.02 -15.01
C PHE A 22 25.65 1.98 -16.10
N LEU A 23 25.95 3.24 -15.73
CA LEU A 23 26.39 4.25 -16.68
C LEU A 23 27.79 3.95 -17.25
N THR A 24 28.72 3.44 -16.43
CA THR A 24 30.05 3.05 -16.92
C THR A 24 29.99 1.83 -17.84
N GLN A 25 29.08 0.89 -17.62
CA GLN A 25 28.82 -0.21 -18.57
C GLN A 25 28.24 0.30 -19.88
N ALA A 26 27.34 1.28 -19.85
CA ALA A 26 26.79 1.88 -21.07
C ALA A 26 27.87 2.60 -21.90
N LEU A 27 28.79 3.28 -21.23
CA LEU A 27 29.96 3.88 -21.88
C LEU A 27 30.88 2.81 -22.50
N GLU A 28 31.20 1.74 -21.77
CA GLU A 28 32.08 0.66 -22.30
C GLU A 28 31.47 -0.05 -23.50
N LYS A 29 30.16 -0.31 -23.47
CA LYS A 29 29.43 -0.91 -24.62
C LYS A 29 29.44 -0.04 -25.87
N ASN A 30 29.58 1.27 -25.69
CA ASN A 30 29.59 2.26 -26.76
C ASN A 30 30.99 2.88 -26.97
N ASN A 31 32.04 2.22 -26.49
CA ASN A 31 33.42 2.69 -26.63
C ASN A 31 33.80 2.74 -28.11
N LEU A 32 34.44 3.82 -28.53
CA LEU A 32 34.88 3.99 -29.91
C LEU A 32 36.26 3.34 -30.09
N PRO A 33 36.60 2.90 -31.31
CA PRO A 33 37.93 2.35 -31.59
C PRO A 33 38.99 3.46 -31.71
N GLY A 34 40.19 3.17 -31.22
CA GLY A 34 41.36 4.05 -31.28
C GLY A 34 41.45 5.00 -30.10
N PHE A 35 42.37 5.98 -30.18
CA PHE A 35 42.52 6.96 -29.12
C PHE A 35 41.38 7.99 -29.18
N ASP A 36 40.52 8.01 -28.15
CA ASP A 36 39.35 8.88 -28.04
C ASP A 36 39.29 9.62 -26.69
N TYR A 37 38.14 10.23 -26.37
CA TYR A 37 37.92 10.96 -25.11
C TYR A 37 38.17 10.11 -23.85
N ILE A 38 37.80 8.83 -23.84
CA ILE A 38 37.99 7.93 -22.70
C ILE A 38 39.49 7.66 -22.48
N GLU A 39 40.24 7.31 -23.52
CA GLU A 39 41.69 7.10 -23.43
C GLU A 39 42.42 8.40 -23.09
N PHE A 40 41.95 9.54 -23.62
CA PHE A 40 42.46 10.86 -23.27
C PHE A 40 42.25 11.16 -21.78
N LYS A 41 41.05 10.90 -21.25
CA LYS A 41 40.77 11.14 -19.84
C LYS A 41 41.53 10.16 -18.94
N GLN A 42 41.72 8.91 -19.37
CA GLN A 42 42.57 7.94 -18.69
C GLN A 42 44.04 8.39 -18.62
N SER A 43 44.57 8.94 -19.71
CA SER A 43 45.92 9.52 -19.75
C SER A 43 46.09 10.65 -18.73
N ILE A 44 45.10 11.56 -18.64
CA ILE A 44 45.09 12.61 -17.61
C ILE A 44 45.03 12.01 -16.20
N GLY A 45 44.18 11.01 -15.97
CA GLY A 45 44.06 10.34 -14.67
C GLY A 45 45.37 9.74 -14.16
N ASN A 46 46.20 9.20 -15.07
CA ASN A 46 47.52 8.66 -14.73
C ASN A 46 48.54 9.74 -14.33
N GLN A 47 48.31 11.00 -14.67
CA GLN A 47 49.19 12.14 -14.35
C GLN A 47 48.80 12.86 -13.05
N VAL A 48 47.57 12.66 -12.55
CA VAL A 48 47.08 13.27 -11.31
C VAL A 48 47.94 12.87 -10.10
N SER A 49 48.44 11.63 -10.08
CA SER A 49 49.34 11.13 -9.02
C SER A 49 50.73 11.78 -9.02
N LEU A 50 51.09 12.51 -10.08
CA LEU A 50 52.40 13.17 -10.24
C LEU A 50 52.39 14.64 -9.77
N GLY A 51 51.26 15.16 -9.28
CA GLY A 51 51.14 16.53 -8.77
C GLY A 51 51.29 17.62 -9.86
N ILE A 52 51.06 17.27 -11.12
CA ILE A 52 51.10 18.19 -12.27
C ILE A 52 49.83 19.06 -12.26
N ASP A 53 49.96 20.34 -12.61
CA ASP A 53 48.80 21.23 -12.74
C ASP A 53 47.88 20.81 -13.90
N GLU A 54 46.58 21.05 -13.74
CA GLU A 54 45.56 20.62 -14.69
C GLU A 54 45.80 21.12 -16.14
N PRO A 55 46.10 22.41 -16.39
CA PRO A 55 46.45 22.87 -17.73
C PRO A 55 47.61 22.10 -18.38
N THR A 56 48.67 21.83 -17.62
CA THR A 56 49.84 21.07 -18.11
C THR A 56 49.47 19.61 -18.38
N MET A 57 48.64 18.98 -17.54
CA MET A 57 48.17 17.60 -17.77
C MET A 57 47.39 17.47 -19.09
N PHE A 58 46.45 18.38 -19.34
CA PHE A 58 45.66 18.37 -20.58
C PHE A 58 46.54 18.60 -21.81
N LYS A 59 47.50 19.54 -21.75
CA LYS A 59 48.44 19.81 -22.86
C LYS A 59 49.36 18.61 -23.12
N SER A 60 49.90 18.01 -22.07
CA SER A 60 50.78 16.83 -22.16
C SER A 60 50.05 15.64 -22.75
N ALA A 61 48.89 15.27 -22.19
CA ALA A 61 48.07 14.17 -22.70
C ALA A 61 47.66 14.40 -24.17
N PHE A 62 47.36 15.65 -24.55
CA PHE A 62 46.98 15.98 -25.93
C PHE A 62 48.17 15.89 -26.88
N ALA A 63 49.36 16.35 -26.48
CA ALA A 63 50.57 16.22 -27.28
C ALA A 63 50.91 14.75 -27.57
N THR A 64 50.79 13.87 -26.57
CA THR A 64 50.96 12.42 -26.75
C THR A 64 49.87 11.82 -27.64
N ALA A 65 48.61 12.20 -27.44
CA ALA A 65 47.50 11.68 -28.26
C ALA A 65 47.56 12.16 -29.73
N ALA A 66 48.10 13.35 -29.97
CA ALA A 66 48.23 13.90 -31.32
C ALA A 66 49.22 13.09 -32.19
N THR A 67 50.25 12.46 -31.60
CA THR A 67 51.19 11.61 -32.35
C THR A 67 50.54 10.34 -32.90
N VAL A 68 49.43 9.91 -32.29
CA VAL A 68 48.62 8.76 -32.73
C VAL A 68 47.35 9.18 -33.49
N GLY A 69 47.29 10.44 -33.94
CA GLY A 69 46.23 10.94 -34.83
C GLY A 69 44.98 11.49 -34.13
N LEU A 70 45.03 11.79 -32.82
CA LEU A 70 43.96 12.54 -32.16
C LEU A 70 44.03 14.03 -32.53
N THR A 71 42.91 14.59 -33.00
CA THR A 71 42.75 16.04 -33.17
C THR A 71 41.82 16.61 -32.11
N LYS A 72 41.88 17.92 -31.85
CA LYS A 72 40.94 18.59 -30.95
C LYS A 72 39.48 18.37 -31.38
N GLU A 73 39.21 18.43 -32.68
CA GLU A 73 37.89 18.18 -33.23
C GLU A 73 37.41 16.74 -32.97
N LYS A 74 38.28 15.73 -33.19
CA LYS A 74 37.97 14.34 -32.88
C LYS A 74 37.72 14.14 -31.38
N LEU A 75 38.52 14.77 -30.52
CA LEU A 75 38.34 14.71 -29.08
C LEU A 75 36.99 15.28 -28.62
N LEU A 76 36.58 16.43 -29.17
CA LEU A 76 35.27 17.02 -28.87
C LEU A 76 34.13 16.15 -29.40
N LYS A 77 34.23 15.63 -30.63
CA LYS A 77 33.22 14.74 -31.21
C LYS A 77 33.02 13.46 -30.40
N THR A 78 34.10 12.85 -29.93
CA THR A 78 34.06 11.63 -29.12
C THR A 78 33.53 11.91 -27.71
N ALA A 79 33.86 13.06 -27.11
CA ALA A 79 33.25 13.50 -25.86
C ALA A 79 31.72 13.70 -25.99
N ASP A 80 31.28 14.36 -27.06
CA ASP A 80 29.85 14.56 -27.34
C ASP A 80 29.12 13.24 -27.61
N HIS A 81 29.78 12.26 -28.22
CA HIS A 81 29.24 10.91 -28.37
C HIS A 81 28.93 10.29 -27.01
N TYR A 82 29.89 10.25 -26.08
CA TYR A 82 29.67 9.69 -24.75
C TYR A 82 28.62 10.46 -23.94
N LYS A 83 28.56 11.80 -24.07
CA LYS A 83 27.50 12.61 -23.47
C LYS A 83 26.12 12.26 -24.01
N LYS A 84 25.99 12.00 -25.31
CA LYS A 84 24.72 11.54 -25.93
C LYS A 84 24.31 10.16 -25.40
N ILE A 85 25.26 9.22 -25.24
CA ILE A 85 24.98 7.91 -24.63
C ILE A 85 24.40 8.09 -23.23
N LEU A 86 25.05 8.87 -22.36
CA LEU A 86 24.55 9.12 -21.00
C LEU A 86 23.16 9.80 -20.99
N THR A 87 22.91 10.70 -21.94
CA THR A 87 21.61 11.37 -22.10
C THR A 87 20.52 10.38 -22.51
N ASN A 88 20.86 9.43 -23.39
CA ASN A 88 19.94 8.37 -23.81
C ASN A 88 19.65 7.40 -22.65
N GLU A 89 20.66 7.02 -21.88
CA GLU A 89 20.47 6.19 -20.67
C GLU A 89 19.59 6.89 -19.64
N LYS A 90 19.78 8.20 -19.42
CA LYS A 90 18.89 8.99 -18.56
C LYS A 90 17.44 8.93 -19.04
N THR A 91 17.21 9.10 -20.34
CA THR A 91 15.86 9.07 -20.93
C THR A 91 15.18 7.71 -20.72
N GLN A 92 15.94 6.62 -20.91
CA GLN A 92 15.43 5.26 -20.66
C GLN A 92 15.15 5.02 -19.17
N PHE A 93 16.03 5.50 -18.29
CA PHE A 93 15.84 5.43 -16.85
C PHE A 93 14.58 6.18 -16.41
N ASP A 94 14.38 7.41 -16.87
CA ASP A 94 13.20 8.22 -16.54
C ASP A 94 11.90 7.51 -16.99
N ALA A 95 11.90 6.93 -18.19
CA ALA A 95 10.76 6.17 -18.70
C ALA A 95 10.48 4.90 -17.87
N ALA A 96 11.52 4.16 -17.48
CA ALA A 96 11.39 2.98 -16.63
C ALA A 96 10.89 3.35 -15.22
N LEU A 97 11.40 4.44 -14.65
CA LEU A 97 10.99 4.96 -13.36
C LEU A 97 9.52 5.37 -13.38
N GLN A 98 9.10 6.13 -14.40
CA GLN A 98 7.70 6.54 -14.55
C GLN A 98 6.78 5.31 -14.64
N LYS A 99 7.15 4.31 -15.45
CA LYS A 99 6.38 3.07 -15.55
C LYS A 99 6.27 2.34 -14.21
N GLN A 100 7.35 2.31 -13.43
CA GLN A 100 7.36 1.67 -12.12
C GLN A 100 6.51 2.43 -11.10
N VAL A 101 6.55 3.77 -11.13
CA VAL A 101 5.67 4.64 -10.33
C VAL A 101 4.22 4.37 -10.70
N ASP A 102 3.88 4.44 -11.99
CA ASP A 102 2.51 4.23 -12.47
C ASP A 102 2.00 2.85 -12.07
N GLN A 103 2.78 1.78 -12.25
CA GLN A 103 2.37 0.43 -11.87
C GLN A 103 2.11 0.28 -10.37
N ARG A 104 3.00 0.80 -9.52
CA ARG A 104 2.87 0.66 -8.06
C ARG A 104 1.81 1.58 -7.47
N VAL A 105 1.67 2.79 -8.01
CA VAL A 105 0.68 3.75 -7.52
C VAL A 105 -0.70 3.39 -8.02
N ARG A 106 -0.87 3.06 -9.31
CA ARG A 106 -2.17 2.72 -9.89
C ARG A 106 -2.76 1.45 -9.28
N SER A 107 -1.94 0.41 -9.06
CA SER A 107 -2.41 -0.81 -8.39
C SER A 107 -2.93 -0.53 -6.99
N LYS A 108 -2.19 0.29 -6.21
CA LYS A 108 -2.64 0.72 -4.87
C LYS A 108 -3.89 1.59 -4.92
N GLN A 109 -4.01 2.49 -5.89
CA GLN A 109 -5.23 3.30 -6.07
C GLN A 109 -6.45 2.43 -6.34
N VAL A 110 -6.32 1.43 -7.24
CA VAL A 110 -7.41 0.49 -7.54
C VAL A 110 -7.80 -0.32 -6.29
N GLU A 111 -6.82 -0.78 -5.51
CA GLU A 111 -7.06 -1.50 -4.27
C GLU A 111 -7.79 -0.64 -3.22
N VAL A 112 -7.37 0.61 -3.05
CA VAL A 112 -8.02 1.57 -2.14
C VAL A 112 -9.47 1.83 -2.56
N GLU A 113 -9.73 2.05 -3.84
CA GLU A 113 -11.09 2.27 -4.35
C GLU A 113 -11.98 1.03 -4.18
N LYS A 114 -11.42 -0.18 -4.35
CA LYS A 114 -12.14 -1.43 -4.06
C LYS A 114 -12.51 -1.51 -2.57
N LEU A 115 -11.56 -1.23 -1.68
CA LEU A 115 -11.81 -1.27 -0.24
C LEU A 115 -12.84 -0.23 0.20
N ARG A 116 -12.83 0.97 -0.39
CA ARG A 116 -13.85 2.01 -0.15
C ARG A 116 -15.26 1.52 -0.46
N LYS A 117 -15.45 0.90 -1.63
CA LYS A 117 -16.75 0.31 -2.00
C LYS A 117 -17.19 -0.80 -1.06
N GLN A 118 -16.26 -1.68 -0.65
CA GLN A 118 -16.57 -2.72 0.33
C GLN A 118 -16.99 -2.14 1.69
N ILE A 119 -16.36 -1.05 2.13
CA ILE A 119 -16.76 -0.35 3.36
C ILE A 119 -18.18 0.19 3.24
N GLU A 120 -18.54 0.82 2.13
CA GLU A 120 -19.91 1.33 1.88
C GLU A 120 -20.94 0.19 1.91
N GLU A 121 -20.63 -0.94 1.26
CA GLU A 121 -21.49 -2.14 1.28
C GLU A 121 -21.66 -2.68 2.70
N TYR A 122 -20.59 -2.77 3.49
CA TYR A 122 -20.65 -3.24 4.87
C TYR A 122 -21.44 -2.27 5.78
N GLN A 123 -21.28 -0.96 5.60
CA GLN A 123 -22.06 0.04 6.33
C GLN A 123 -23.56 -0.08 6.02
N ALA A 124 -23.92 -0.29 4.75
CA ALA A 124 -25.31 -0.53 4.37
C ALA A 124 -25.85 -1.81 5.03
N LYS A 125 -25.04 -2.88 5.09
CA LYS A 125 -25.43 -4.13 5.73
C LYS A 125 -25.60 -4.00 7.24
N ILE A 126 -24.73 -3.24 7.92
CA ILE A 126 -24.85 -2.94 9.34
C ILE A 126 -26.19 -2.26 9.61
N LYS A 127 -26.51 -1.21 8.84
CA LYS A 127 -27.79 -0.49 9.00
C LYS A 127 -29.01 -1.38 8.78
N GLU A 128 -28.96 -2.29 7.80
CA GLU A 128 -30.03 -3.29 7.58
C GLU A 128 -30.18 -4.22 8.79
N LEU A 129 -29.07 -4.72 9.33
CA LEU A 129 -29.06 -5.63 10.47
C LEU A 129 -29.54 -4.94 11.75
N GLU A 130 -29.13 -3.70 12.00
CA GLU A 130 -29.61 -2.88 13.12
C GLU A 130 -31.14 -2.68 13.04
N GLY A 131 -31.67 -2.42 11.85
CA GLY A 131 -33.12 -2.32 11.63
C GLY A 131 -33.85 -3.63 11.95
N LYS A 132 -33.28 -4.78 11.55
CA LYS A 132 -33.84 -6.11 11.86
C LYS A 132 -33.80 -6.41 13.36
N ILE A 133 -32.72 -6.06 14.05
CA ILE A 133 -32.59 -6.22 15.51
C ILE A 133 -33.67 -5.39 16.23
N SER A 134 -33.84 -4.13 15.83
CA SER A 134 -34.85 -3.24 16.40
C SER A 134 -36.27 -3.78 16.22
N ALA A 135 -36.61 -4.28 15.02
CA ALA A 135 -37.92 -4.88 14.75
C ALA A 135 -38.18 -6.16 15.59
N ALA A 136 -37.16 -7.01 15.73
CA ALA A 136 -37.25 -8.20 16.56
C ALA A 136 -37.46 -7.86 18.04
N GLN A 137 -36.75 -6.85 18.56
CA GLN A 137 -36.89 -6.40 19.94
C GLN A 137 -38.32 -5.90 20.22
N THR A 138 -38.87 -5.05 19.35
CA THR A 138 -40.27 -4.60 19.48
C THR A 138 -41.26 -5.76 19.49
N THR A 139 -41.00 -6.80 18.68
CA THR A 139 -41.86 -7.98 18.64
C THR A 139 -41.78 -8.79 19.93
N ILE A 140 -40.58 -8.91 20.53
CA ILE A 140 -40.38 -9.56 21.82
C ILE A 140 -41.12 -8.81 22.91
N ASP A 141 -40.93 -7.48 22.99
CA ASP A 141 -41.56 -6.66 24.03
C ASP A 141 -43.10 -6.77 23.98
N GLN A 142 -43.69 -6.73 22.77
CA GLN A 142 -45.13 -6.94 22.58
C GLN A 142 -45.59 -8.33 22.98
N ALA A 143 -44.80 -9.36 22.68
CA ALA A 143 -45.13 -10.73 23.04
C ALA A 143 -45.08 -10.93 24.56
N ASP A 144 -44.10 -10.35 25.24
CA ASP A 144 -43.95 -10.41 26.69
C ASP A 144 -45.13 -9.73 27.39
N ASP A 145 -45.55 -8.54 26.92
CA ASP A 145 -46.75 -7.85 27.44
C ASP A 145 -48.02 -8.71 27.29
N LEU A 146 -48.20 -9.35 26.13
CA LEU A 146 -49.33 -10.23 25.86
C LEU A 146 -49.30 -11.48 26.75
N ILE A 147 -48.12 -12.08 26.94
CA ILE A 147 -47.92 -13.24 27.82
C ILE A 147 -48.26 -12.87 29.25
N GLN A 148 -47.77 -11.74 29.76
CA GLN A 148 -48.04 -11.29 31.11
C GLN A 148 -49.55 -11.06 31.31
N GLY A 149 -50.21 -10.34 30.41
CA GLY A 149 -51.66 -10.13 30.50
C GLY A 149 -52.48 -11.42 30.44
N ALA A 150 -52.03 -12.40 29.65
CA ALA A 150 -52.67 -13.72 29.60
C ALA A 150 -52.50 -14.49 30.92
N LEU A 151 -51.31 -14.46 31.52
CA LEU A 151 -51.03 -15.09 32.81
C LEU A 151 -51.89 -14.48 33.94
N GLU A 152 -51.94 -13.16 34.02
CA GLU A 152 -52.76 -12.45 35.02
C GLU A 152 -54.24 -12.81 34.90
N LYS A 153 -54.76 -12.93 33.67
CA LYS A 153 -56.16 -13.32 33.43
C LYS A 153 -56.43 -14.78 33.82
N ILE A 154 -55.49 -15.68 33.54
CA ILE A 154 -55.59 -17.09 33.93
C ILE A 154 -55.61 -17.21 35.45
N GLU A 155 -54.69 -16.51 36.13
CA GLU A 155 -54.61 -16.49 37.60
C GLU A 155 -55.88 -15.93 38.22
N SER A 156 -56.36 -14.79 37.74
CA SER A 156 -57.63 -14.21 38.21
C SER A 156 -58.83 -15.15 38.01
N THR A 157 -58.88 -15.86 36.88
CA THR A 157 -59.95 -16.83 36.61
C THR A 157 -59.87 -18.02 37.57
N LYS A 158 -58.66 -18.52 37.82
CA LYS A 158 -58.40 -19.62 38.77
C LYS A 158 -58.82 -19.22 40.18
N ASP A 159 -58.37 -18.07 40.67
CA ASP A 159 -58.69 -17.58 42.01
C ASP A 159 -60.19 -17.35 42.19
N GLY A 160 -60.85 -16.77 41.18
CA GLY A 160 -62.30 -16.58 41.17
C GLY A 160 -63.06 -17.91 41.23
N PHE A 161 -62.60 -18.93 40.50
CA PHE A 161 -63.18 -20.26 40.54
C PHE A 161 -63.00 -20.92 41.93
N GLU A 162 -61.78 -20.91 42.48
CA GLU A 162 -61.49 -21.51 43.79
C GLU A 162 -62.29 -20.84 44.93
N ALA A 163 -62.41 -19.50 44.89
CA ALA A 163 -63.22 -18.76 45.85
C ALA A 163 -64.71 -19.11 45.75
N THR A 164 -65.23 -19.18 44.52
CA THR A 164 -66.64 -19.55 44.27
C THR A 164 -66.93 -20.99 44.72
N LEU A 165 -66.04 -21.93 44.39
CA LEU A 165 -66.16 -23.33 44.80
C LEU A 165 -66.19 -23.45 46.33
N ARG A 166 -65.27 -22.77 47.03
CA ARG A 166 -65.22 -22.77 48.49
C ARG A 166 -66.49 -22.20 49.12
N ALA A 167 -67.04 -21.13 48.55
CA ALA A 167 -68.28 -20.54 49.03
C ALA A 167 -69.46 -21.53 48.91
N LEU A 168 -69.60 -22.19 47.75
CA LEU A 168 -70.65 -23.19 47.53
C LEU A 168 -70.49 -24.41 48.44
N MET A 169 -69.27 -24.91 48.65
CA MET A 169 -69.02 -26.00 49.58
C MET A 169 -69.42 -25.64 51.02
N ASN A 170 -69.04 -24.44 51.48
CA ASN A 170 -69.41 -23.97 52.82
C ASN A 170 -70.93 -23.82 52.99
N GLU A 171 -71.64 -23.38 51.95
CA GLU A 171 -73.11 -23.27 51.95
C GLU A 171 -73.75 -24.66 52.07
N ILE A 172 -73.30 -25.62 51.24
CA ILE A 172 -73.76 -27.02 51.30
C ILE A 172 -73.48 -27.64 52.68
N ASP A 173 -72.28 -27.44 53.24
CA ASP A 173 -71.94 -27.95 54.56
C ASP A 173 -72.84 -27.38 55.66
N ARG A 174 -73.16 -26.08 55.57
CA ARG A 174 -74.09 -25.42 56.49
C ARG A 174 -75.51 -25.97 56.36
N ASP A 175 -75.96 -26.21 55.14
CA ASP A 175 -77.28 -26.80 54.87
C ASP A 175 -77.36 -28.23 55.39
N ILE A 176 -76.31 -29.04 55.24
CA ILE A 176 -76.21 -30.38 55.82
C ILE A 176 -76.36 -30.33 57.34
N LEU A 177 -75.66 -29.40 58.01
CA LEU A 177 -75.77 -29.22 59.47
C LEU A 177 -77.19 -28.84 59.89
N ASN A 178 -77.82 -27.90 59.17
CA ASN A 178 -79.20 -27.50 59.44
C ASN A 178 -80.18 -28.66 59.26
N ILE A 179 -80.03 -29.45 58.18
CA ILE A 179 -80.86 -30.63 57.92
C ILE A 179 -80.73 -31.63 59.07
N GLN A 180 -79.51 -31.92 59.52
CA GLN A 180 -79.27 -32.85 60.64
C GLN A 180 -79.82 -32.36 61.98
N GLN A 181 -79.91 -31.03 62.17
CA GLN A 181 -80.37 -30.43 63.43
C GLN A 181 -81.90 -30.28 63.51
N TYR A 182 -82.54 -29.96 62.39
CA TYR A 182 -83.94 -29.51 62.37
C TYR A 182 -84.92 -30.52 61.75
N LEU A 183 -84.44 -31.51 61.00
CA LEU A 183 -85.24 -32.61 60.43
C LEU A 183 -84.94 -33.92 61.14
#